data_AF-A0A9E2YL88-F1
#
_entry.id   AF-A0A9E2YL88-F1
#
_cell.length_a   1.000
_cell.length_b   1.000
_cell.length_c   1.000
_cell.angle_alpha   90.00
_cell.angle_beta   90.00
_cell.angle_gamma   90.00
#
_symmetry.space_group_name_H-M   'P 1'
#
loop_
_entity.id
_entity.type
_entity.pdbx_description
1 polymer ?
#
loop_
_entity_poly.entity_id
_entity_poly.type
_entity_poly.pdbx_seq_one_letter_code
_entity_poly.pdbx_strand_id
1 'polypeptide(L)'
;MPIVRVAILADSRLTEMALPAELPLREILPAVQRLVVPQATNGDSDDGAQARGSAEIGAATQLSLAPIGGAPFSLDASLDTVGVV
;
A
#
# COMPACT_ATOMS: atom_id res chain seq x y z
N MET A 1 10.45 -19.41 0.24
CA MET A 1 10.24 -17.96 0.50
C MET A 1 9.06 -17.84 1.45
N PRO A 2 9.24 -17.29 2.65
CA PRO A 2 8.16 -17.08 3.60
C PRO A 2 7.20 -15.98 3.11
N ILE A 3 5.91 -16.20 3.35
CA ILE A 3 4.82 -15.29 2.95
C ILE A 3 4.02 -14.96 4.20
N VAL A 4 3.70 -13.68 4.39
CA VAL A 4 2.85 -13.18 5.49
C VAL A 4 1.54 -12.66 4.93
N ARG A 5 0.43 -12.95 5.61
CA ARG A 5 -0.89 -12.41 5.27
C ARG A 5 -1.11 -11.12 6.05
N VAL A 6 -1.35 -10.03 5.35
CA VAL A 6 -1.57 -8.71 5.98
C VAL A 6 -2.88 -8.11 5.48
N ALA A 7 -3.46 -7.23 6.29
CA ALA A 7 -4.56 -6.38 5.90
C ALA A 7 -4.04 -4.94 5.80
N ILE A 8 -4.15 -4.33 4.61
CA ILE A 8 -3.69 -2.98 4.33
C ILE A 8 -4.87 -2.01 4.38
N LEU A 9 -4.76 -0.99 5.23
CA LEU A 9 -5.74 0.10 5.31
C LEU A 9 -5.26 1.29 4.46
N ALA A 10 -6.01 1.62 3.41
CA ALA A 10 -5.76 2.79 2.57
C ALA A 10 -7.10 3.40 2.15
N ASP A 11 -7.23 4.73 2.19
CA ASP A 11 -8.46 5.44 1.81
C ASP A 11 -9.74 4.89 2.48
N SER A 12 -9.65 4.61 3.79
CA SER A 12 -10.72 3.99 4.60
C SER A 12 -11.19 2.59 4.13
N ARG A 13 -10.38 1.91 3.31
CA ARG A 13 -10.64 0.54 2.83
C ARG A 13 -9.57 -0.41 3.30
N LEU A 14 -10.01 -1.61 3.67
CA LEU A 14 -9.14 -2.69 4.12
C LEU A 14 -9.02 -3.74 3.00
N THR A 15 -7.78 -4.06 2.59
CA THR A 15 -7.49 -5.06 1.57
C THR A 15 -6.56 -6.14 2.14
N GLU A 16 -6.97 -7.41 2.09
CA GLU A 16 -6.12 -8.53 2.49
C GLU A 16 -5.20 -8.96 1.35
N MET A 17 -3.93 -9.24 1.65
CA MET A 17 -2.97 -9.73 0.68
C MET A 17 -1.85 -10.56 1.30
N ALA A 18 -1.19 -11.35 0.45
CA ALA A 18 -0.06 -12.20 0.81
C ALA A 18 1.22 -11.56 0.28
N LEU A 19 2.16 -11.23 1.16
CA LEU A 19 3.39 -10.51 0.82
C LEU A 19 4.65 -11.32 1.19
N PRO A 20 5.75 -11.20 0.41
CA PRO A 20 7.03 -11.79 0.78
C PRO A 20 7.56 -11.18 2.08
N ALA A 21 7.90 -12.03 3.06
CA ALA A 21 8.29 -11.55 4.40
C ALA A 21 9.72 -10.97 4.44
N GLU A 22 10.60 -11.51 3.60
CA GLU A 22 12.05 -11.24 3.61
C GLU A 22 12.48 -10.16 2.61
N LEU A 23 11.58 -9.67 1.74
CA LEU A 23 11.89 -8.67 0.73
C LEU A 23 11.82 -7.25 1.31
N PRO A 24 12.73 -6.33 0.92
CA PRO A 24 12.65 -4.93 1.34
C PRO A 24 11.33 -4.25 0.94
N LEU A 25 10.80 -3.39 1.82
CA LEU A 25 9.54 -2.70 1.58
C LEU A 25 9.53 -1.88 0.29
N ARG A 26 10.67 -1.28 -0.09
CA ARG A 26 10.84 -0.55 -1.37
C ARG A 26 10.50 -1.39 -2.60
N GLU A 27 10.67 -2.71 -2.54
CA GLU A 27 10.43 -3.62 -3.66
C GLU A 27 8.97 -4.08 -3.72
N ILE A 28 8.32 -4.27 -2.56
CA ILE A 28 6.92 -4.72 -2.51
C ILE A 28 5.92 -3.57 -2.70
N LEU A 29 6.27 -2.35 -2.26
CA LEU A 29 5.35 -1.21 -2.24
C LEU A 29 4.73 -0.85 -3.59
N PRO A 30 5.45 -0.87 -4.73
CA PRO A 30 4.83 -0.60 -6.03
C PRO A 30 3.71 -1.58 -6.37
N ALA A 31 3.86 -2.85 -5.97
CA ALA A 31 2.82 -3.86 -6.15
C ALA A 31 1.65 -3.64 -5.18
N VAL A 32 1.94 -3.37 -3.90
CA VAL A 32 0.91 -3.06 -2.90
C VAL A 32 0.07 -1.86 -3.35
N GLN A 33 0.70 -0.76 -3.76
CA GLN A 33 0.02 0.47 -4.22
C GLN A 33 -0.92 0.19 -5.39
N ARG A 34 -0.48 -0.58 -6.40
CA ARG A 34 -1.34 -0.94 -7.54
C ARG A 34 -2.54 -1.78 -7.16
N LEU A 35 -2.44 -2.56 -6.08
CA LEU A 35 -3.52 -3.42 -5.59
C LEU A 35 -4.49 -2.67 -4.66
N VAL A 36 -4.01 -1.67 -3.91
CA VAL A 36 -4.87 -0.89 -3.00
C VAL A 36 -5.50 0.33 -3.67
N VAL A 37 -4.85 0.93 -4.68
CA VAL A 37 -5.40 2.05 -5.44
C VAL A 37 -6.43 1.51 -6.43
N PRO A 38 -7.69 1.98 -6.38
CA PRO A 38 -8.68 1.62 -7.39
C PRO A 38 -8.16 2.02 -8.78
N GLN A 39 -7.93 1.06 -9.65
CA GLN A 39 -7.83 1.37 -11.07
C GLN A 39 -9.22 1.84 -11.47
N ALA A 40 -9.37 3.12 -11.87
CA ALA A 40 -10.59 3.59 -12.49
C ALA A 40 -10.86 2.69 -13.70
N THR A 41 -11.73 1.69 -13.51
CA THR A 41 -12.05 0.73 -14.54
C THR A 41 -12.77 1.50 -15.63
N ASN A 42 -12.33 1.33 -16.87
CA ASN A 42 -12.82 2.07 -18.02
C ASN A 42 -14.36 2.03 -18.08
N GLY A 43 -14.98 3.21 -18.00
CA GLY A 43 -16.38 3.45 -18.36
C GLY A 43 -17.34 3.56 -17.18
N ASP A 44 -17.35 4.71 -16.50
CA ASP A 44 -18.55 5.55 -16.43
C ASP A 44 -18.16 6.94 -15.93
N SER A 45 -18.55 7.96 -16.68
CA SER A 45 -18.33 9.36 -16.34
C SER A 45 -19.45 9.81 -15.42
N ASP A 46 -19.20 10.01 -14.12
CA ASP A 46 -19.75 11.18 -13.45
C ASP A 46 -19.07 11.51 -12.11
N ASP A 47 -18.88 12.81 -11.93
CA ASP A 47 -18.62 13.52 -10.68
C ASP A 47 -17.21 13.45 -10.04
N GLY A 48 -16.31 14.31 -10.53
CA GLY A 48 -15.73 15.46 -9.79
C GLY A 48 -14.98 15.28 -8.45
N ALA A 49 -15.06 14.13 -7.78
CA ALA A 49 -14.44 13.85 -6.48
C ALA A 49 -13.31 12.81 -6.56
N GLN A 50 -13.22 12.06 -7.67
CA GLN A 50 -12.28 10.95 -7.88
C GLN A 50 -10.83 11.41 -8.19
N ALA A 51 -10.61 12.69 -8.48
CA ALA A 51 -9.28 13.22 -8.79
C ALA A 51 -8.46 13.59 -7.54
N ARG A 52 -9.08 13.74 -6.36
CA ARG A 52 -8.34 14.11 -5.14
C ARG A 52 -7.63 12.93 -4.45
N GLY A 53 -8.08 11.69 -4.67
CA GLY A 53 -7.39 10.50 -4.18
C GLY A 53 -6.25 10.04 -5.11
N SER A 54 -6.45 10.13 -6.43
CA SER A 54 -5.49 9.62 -7.42
C SER A 54 -4.39 10.62 -7.80
N ALA A 55 -4.65 11.93 -7.71
CA ALA A 55 -3.67 12.96 -8.08
C ALA A 55 -2.72 13.36 -6.93
N GLU A 56 -3.11 13.16 -5.66
CA GLU A 56 -2.22 13.43 -4.51
C GLU A 56 -1.23 12.28 -4.24
N ILE A 57 -1.60 11.03 -4.53
CA ILE A 57 -0.68 9.88 -4.42
C ILE A 57 0.43 9.94 -5.49
N GLY A 58 0.18 10.61 -6.63
CA GLY A 58 1.12 10.75 -7.74
C GLY A 58 2.15 11.89 -7.61
N ALA A 59 1.97 12.83 -6.67
CA ALA A 59 2.86 13.96 -6.50
C ALA A 59 3.96 13.66 -5.46
N ALA A 60 4.99 12.91 -5.89
CA ALA A 60 6.35 12.89 -5.32
C ALA A 60 6.53 12.61 -3.80
N THR A 61 5.53 12.10 -3.09
CA THR A 61 5.70 11.69 -1.69
C THR A 61 6.05 10.21 -1.64
N GLN A 62 7.25 9.89 -1.16
CA GLN A 62 7.69 8.52 -0.95
C GLN A 62 6.79 7.84 0.12
N LEU A 63 5.89 6.98 -0.31
CA LEU A 63 4.98 6.24 0.58
C LEU A 63 5.70 5.07 1.28
N SER A 64 5.26 4.74 2.50
CA SER A 64 5.70 3.57 3.26
C SER A 64 4.52 2.94 4.01
N LEU A 65 4.71 1.72 4.51
CA LEU A 65 3.77 1.05 5.40
C LEU A 65 4.01 1.46 6.86
N ALA A 66 2.98 1.44 7.68
CA ALA A 66 3.06 1.70 9.12
C ALA A 66 2.10 0.75 9.85
N PRO A 67 2.41 0.35 11.10
CA PRO A 67 1.43 -0.27 11.97
C PRO A 67 0.37 0.77 12.36
N ILE A 68 -0.85 0.32 12.67
CA ILE A 68 -1.94 1.22 13.05
C ILE A 68 -1.56 1.98 14.34
N GLY A 69 -1.52 3.32 14.25
CA GLY A 69 -1.14 4.19 15.38
C GLY A 69 0.36 4.26 15.68
N GLY A 70 1.23 3.69 14.84
CA GLY A 70 2.68 3.75 15.01
C GLY A 70 3.42 4.54 13.94
N ALA A 71 4.75 4.53 14.02
CA ALA A 71 5.61 5.21 13.05
C ALA A 71 5.74 4.40 11.75
N PRO A 72 5.94 5.06 10.60
CA PRO A 72 6.22 4.38 9.34
C PRO A 72 7.47 3.50 9.41
N PHE A 73 7.40 2.34 8.74
CA PHE A 73 8.53 1.45 8.56
C PHE A 73 9.57 2.05 7.61
N SER A 74 10.83 1.67 7.80
CA SER A 74 11.89 1.98 6.86
C SER A 74 11.70 1.21 5.55
N LEU A 75 11.96 1.85 4.42
CA LEU A 75 11.88 1.21 3.10
C LEU A 75 12.90 0.10 2.87
N ASP A 76 13.99 0.12 3.64
CA ASP A 76 15.04 -0.91 3.62
C ASP A 76 14.75 -2.08 4.57
N ALA A 77 13.73 -1.96 5.42
CA ALA A 77 13.31 -3.06 6.28
C ALA A 77 12.48 -4.07 5.48
N SER A 78 12.45 -5.32 5.95
CA SER A 78 11.52 -6.34 5.48
C SER A 78 10.36 -6.48 6.48
N LEU A 79 9.30 -7.20 6.13
CA LEU A 79 8.18 -7.44 7.04
C LEU A 79 8.60 -8.26 8.26
N ASP A 80 9.55 -9.19 8.08
CA ASP A 80 10.13 -10.00 9.15
C ASP A 80 10.92 -9.14 10.15
N THR A 81 11.75 -8.20 9.68
CA THR A 81 12.57 -7.38 10.58
C THR A 81 11.78 -6.36 11.40
N VAL A 82 10.58 -5.99 10.93
CA VAL A 82 9.66 -5.13 11.69
C VAL A 82 8.65 -5.93 12.52
N GLY A 83 8.73 -7.27 12.52
CA GLY A 83 7.92 -8.15 13.35
C GLY A 83 6.47 -8.30 12.90
N VAL A 84 6.19 -8.17 11.59
CA VAL A 84 4.86 -8.43 11.02
C VAL A 84 4.72 -9.93 10.76
N VAL A 85 3.71 -10.56 11.36
CA VAL A 85 3.45 -12.02 11.33
C VAL A 85 2.02 -12.36 10.93
#